data_AF-B3SF66-F1
#
_entry.id   AF-B3SF66-F1
#
_cell.length_a   1.000
_cell.length_b   1.000
_cell.length_c   1.000
_cell.angle_alpha   90.00
_cell.angle_beta   90.00
_cell.angle_gamma   90.00
#
_symmetry.space_group_name_H-M   'P 1'
#
loop_
_entity.id
_entity.type
_entity.pdbx_description
1 polymer ?
#
loop_
_entity_poly.entity_id
_entity_poly.type
_entity_poly.pdbx_seq_one_letter_code
_entity_poly.pdbx_strand_id
1 'polypeptide(L)'
;MADATARSLQYDYRANSNLVLQADISLLEKRGRDESTGEVTSLSGHLVGTKMGDKAQRAKPPTAEEAKPKRRKITSEKRQDILKSKQASLLSSDLFDMPNIYKPKTRATKSTYELMLNIVQGSLGDQPREILVAAADEVLAA
;
A
#
# COMPACT_ATOMS: atom_id res chain seq x y z
N MET A 1 4.07 -57.56 57.99
CA MET A 1 4.06 -56.42 58.94
C MET A 1 5.19 -55.42 58.68
N ALA A 2 6.39 -55.84 58.28
CA ALA A 2 7.54 -54.95 58.02
C ALA A 2 7.36 -53.98 56.83
N ASP A 3 6.66 -54.38 55.76
CA ASP A 3 6.46 -53.51 54.59
C ASP A 3 5.53 -52.33 54.86
N ALA A 4 4.61 -52.45 55.81
CA ALA A 4 3.69 -51.39 56.18
C ALA A 4 4.39 -50.28 56.97
N THR A 5 5.33 -50.65 57.86
CA THR A 5 6.14 -49.72 58.64
C THR A 5 7.19 -49.01 57.79
N ALA A 6 7.74 -49.69 56.78
CA ALA A 6 8.67 -49.07 55.83
C ALA A 6 7.96 -48.02 54.96
N ARG A 7 6.73 -48.30 54.52
CA ARG A 7 5.92 -47.31 53.79
C ARG A 7 5.50 -46.13 54.65
N SER A 8 5.13 -46.34 55.93
CA SER A 8 4.77 -45.21 56.80
C SER A 8 5.96 -44.26 56.98
N LEU A 9 7.16 -44.79 57.22
CA LEU A 9 8.38 -43.99 57.36
C LEU A 9 8.77 -43.24 56.08
N GLN A 10 8.49 -43.80 54.90
CA GLN A 10 8.75 -43.14 53.61
C GLN A 10 7.82 -41.95 53.34
N TYR A 11 6.61 -41.95 53.90
CA TYR A 11 5.62 -40.88 53.72
C TYR A 11 5.39 -40.06 54.99
N ASP A 12 6.17 -40.28 56.05
CA ASP A 12 6.03 -39.55 57.31
C ASP A 12 6.61 -38.14 57.18
N TYR A 13 5.72 -37.14 57.09
CA TYR A 13 6.08 -35.72 57.02
C TYR A 13 6.44 -35.10 58.38
N ARG A 14 6.60 -35.91 59.44
CA ARG A 14 6.87 -35.45 60.81
C ARG A 14 8.20 -34.70 60.95
N ALA A 15 9.21 -35.04 60.13
CA ALA A 15 10.49 -34.33 60.14
C ALA A 15 10.40 -32.93 59.49
N ASN A 16 9.44 -32.73 58.59
CA ASN A 16 9.28 -31.50 57.81
C ASN A 16 8.16 -30.60 58.37
N SER A 17 7.34 -31.09 59.30
CA SER A 17 6.18 -30.36 59.84
C SER A 17 6.55 -29.11 60.64
N ASN A 18 7.73 -29.09 61.25
CA ASN A 18 8.20 -27.96 62.07
C ASN A 18 9.09 -26.98 61.28
N LEU A 19 9.38 -27.27 60.01
CA LEU A 19 10.23 -26.47 59.14
C LEU A 19 9.43 -25.48 58.28
N VAL A 20 8.10 -25.51 58.38
CA VAL A 20 7.25 -24.47 57.80
C VAL A 20 7.29 -23.28 58.74
N LEU A 21 8.23 -22.38 58.50
CA LEU A 21 8.19 -21.03 59.05
C LEU A 21 6.89 -20.39 58.56
N GLN A 22 5.92 -20.24 59.45
CA GLN A 22 4.79 -19.35 59.20
C GLN A 22 5.40 -17.96 59.02
N ALA A 23 5.43 -17.46 57.79
CA ALA A 23 5.89 -16.11 57.53
C ALA A 23 4.94 -15.14 58.25
N ASP A 24 5.49 -14.25 59.09
CA ASP A 24 4.72 -13.22 59.78
C ASP A 24 4.15 -12.22 58.76
N ILE A 25 2.94 -12.51 58.29
CA ILE A 25 2.14 -11.71 57.36
C ILE A 25 1.55 -10.45 58.02
N SER A 26 1.85 -10.19 59.29
CA SER A 26 1.42 -9.03 60.05
C SER A 26 2.12 -7.73 59.63
N LEU A 27 3.32 -7.81 59.05
CA LEU A 27 4.10 -6.66 58.55
C LEU A 27 3.86 -6.36 57.06
N LEU A 28 3.07 -7.18 56.36
CA LEU A 28 2.64 -6.90 55.00
C LEU A 28 1.46 -5.93 55.04
N GLU A 29 1.62 -4.79 54.38
CA GLU A 29 0.56 -3.82 54.16
C GLU A 29 -0.56 -4.50 53.35
N LYS A 30 -1.65 -4.89 54.03
CA LYS A 30 -2.85 -5.41 53.37
C LYS A 30 -3.41 -4.28 52.51
N ARG A 31 -3.40 -4.46 51.18
CA ARG A 31 -4.08 -3.54 50.26
C ARG A 31 -5.46 -3.17 50.79
N GLY A 32 -5.74 -1.88 50.80
CA GLY A 32 -7.06 -1.36 51.14
C GLY A 32 -8.11 -2.01 50.24
N ARG A 33 -9.26 -2.34 50.82
CA ARG A 33 -10.39 -2.94 50.10
C ARG A 33 -10.90 -2.09 48.92
N ASP A 34 -10.55 -0.80 48.93
CA ASP A 34 -10.93 0.20 47.93
C ASP A 34 -9.80 0.53 46.93
N GLU A 35 -8.69 -0.21 46.93
CA GLU A 35 -7.68 -0.05 45.88
C GLU A 35 -8.16 -0.68 44.57
N SER A 36 -8.11 0.09 43.48
CA SER A 36 -8.47 -0.38 42.14
C SER A 36 -7.52 -1.49 41.70
N THR A 37 -7.96 -2.74 41.83
CA THR A 37 -7.18 -3.97 41.59
C THR A 37 -6.76 -4.17 40.14
N GLY A 38 -7.25 -3.35 39.21
CA GLY A 38 -7.00 -3.48 37.77
C GLY A 38 -7.60 -4.76 37.17
N GLU A 39 -8.40 -5.50 37.96
CA GLU A 39 -9.08 -6.71 37.52
C GLU A 39 -10.23 -6.36 36.58
N VAL A 40 -10.42 -7.19 35.54
CA VAL A 40 -11.48 -6.98 34.55
C VAL A 40 -12.81 -7.39 35.17
N THR A 41 -13.69 -6.42 35.41
CA THR A 41 -15.03 -6.66 35.94
C THR A 41 -16.02 -7.02 34.82
N SER A 42 -17.07 -7.75 35.18
CA SER A 42 -18.14 -8.07 34.24
C SER A 42 -18.82 -6.79 33.72
N LEU A 43 -19.17 -6.77 32.44
CA LEU A 43 -19.91 -5.65 31.83
C LEU A 43 -21.43 -5.69 32.13
N SER A 44 -21.92 -6.74 32.82
CA SER A 44 -23.33 -6.83 33.19
C SER A 44 -23.72 -5.62 34.07
N GLY A 45 -24.80 -4.92 33.72
CA GLY A 45 -25.22 -3.67 34.38
C GLY A 45 -24.39 -2.42 34.05
N HIS A 46 -23.23 -2.55 33.39
CA HIS A 46 -22.33 -1.44 33.05
C HIS A 46 -22.46 -0.98 31.58
N LEU A 47 -23.41 -1.55 30.84
CA LEU A 47 -23.67 -1.24 29.41
C LEU A 47 -24.72 -0.12 29.22
N VAL A 48 -25.15 0.55 30.29
CA VAL A 48 -26.14 1.63 30.22
C VAL A 48 -25.55 2.81 29.43
N GLY A 49 -26.21 3.17 28.32
CA GLY A 49 -25.81 4.31 27.49
C GLY A 49 -24.84 3.97 26.34
N THR A 50 -24.34 2.74 26.25
CA THR A 50 -23.54 2.28 25.10
C THR A 50 -24.38 1.39 24.19
N LYS A 51 -24.48 1.75 22.91
CA LYS A 51 -25.12 0.87 21.91
C LYS A 51 -24.09 0.00 21.21
N MET A 52 -24.52 -1.18 20.78
CA MET A 52 -23.70 -2.05 19.93
C MET A 52 -23.38 -1.32 18.63
N GLY A 53 -22.09 -1.09 18.37
CA GLY A 53 -21.61 -0.41 17.17
C GLY A 53 -21.41 1.10 17.30
N ASP A 54 -21.60 1.71 18.47
CA ASP A 54 -21.45 3.18 18.67
C ASP A 54 -20.09 3.73 18.20
N LYS A 55 -19.03 2.92 18.36
CA LYS A 55 -17.65 3.28 18.00
C LYS A 55 -17.11 2.46 16.83
N ALA A 56 -17.96 1.75 16.09
CA ALA A 56 -17.52 0.94 14.95
C ALA A 56 -17.11 1.84 13.78
N GLN A 57 -15.84 1.78 13.37
CA GLN A 57 -15.32 2.54 12.23
C GLN A 57 -15.04 1.63 11.03
N ARG A 58 -15.37 2.12 9.83
CA ARG A 58 -15.04 1.45 8.56
C ARG A 58 -13.76 2.05 8.01
N ALA A 59 -12.72 1.23 7.88
CA ALA A 59 -11.48 1.65 7.23
C ALA A 59 -11.56 1.51 5.71
N LYS A 60 -10.92 2.43 4.99
CA LYS A 60 -10.65 2.28 3.55
C LYS A 60 -9.37 1.43 3.36
N PRO A 61 -9.25 0.67 2.27
CA PRO A 61 -8.05 -0.12 2.02
C PRO A 61 -6.82 0.80 1.91
N PRO A 62 -5.69 0.46 2.57
CA PRO A 62 -4.56 1.37 2.78
C PRO A 62 -3.85 1.78 1.48
N THR A 63 -4.00 1.00 0.40
CA THR A 63 -3.30 1.23 -0.87
C THR A 63 -4.14 1.94 -1.93
N ALA A 64 -5.37 2.34 -1.62
CA ALA A 64 -6.29 2.91 -2.60
C ALA A 64 -5.84 4.28 -3.15
N GLU A 65 -5.08 5.05 -2.37
CA GLU A 65 -4.60 6.36 -2.80
C GLU A 65 -3.33 6.26 -3.65
N GLU A 66 -2.45 5.30 -3.38
CA GLU A 66 -1.24 5.07 -4.18
C GLU A 66 -1.49 4.28 -5.47
N ALA A 67 -2.49 3.39 -5.48
CA ALA A 67 -2.79 2.56 -6.63
C ALA A 67 -3.43 3.34 -7.79
N LYS A 68 -4.17 4.41 -7.50
CA LYS A 68 -4.84 5.25 -8.51
C LYS A 68 -3.86 6.01 -9.43
N PRO A 69 -2.85 6.74 -8.94
CA PRO A 69 -1.91 7.46 -9.80
C PRO A 69 -0.99 6.51 -10.58
N LYS A 70 -0.56 5.40 -9.98
CA LYS A 70 0.28 4.37 -10.64
C LYS A 70 -0.46 3.73 -11.82
N ARG A 71 -1.73 3.38 -11.65
CA ARG A 71 -2.56 2.81 -12.73
C ARG A 71 -2.83 3.81 -13.84
N ARG A 72 -3.09 5.09 -13.54
CA ARG A 72 -3.35 6.11 -14.57
C ARG A 72 -2.14 6.35 -15.47
N LYS A 73 -0.94 6.54 -14.92
CA LYS A 73 0.29 6.80 -15.69
C LYS A 73 0.67 5.64 -16.62
N ILE A 74 0.66 4.41 -16.10
CA ILE A 74 1.03 3.21 -16.87
C ILE A 74 0.01 2.92 -17.97
N THR A 75 -1.28 3.19 -17.71
CA THR A 75 -2.35 2.85 -18.65
C THR A 75 -2.47 3.86 -19.79
N SER A 76 -2.25 5.16 -19.56
CA SER A 76 -2.46 6.16 -20.61
C SER A 76 -1.35 6.17 -21.66
N GLU A 77 -0.07 6.13 -21.23
CA GLU A 77 1.06 6.28 -22.14
C GLU A 77 1.32 4.97 -22.90
N LYS A 78 1.47 3.85 -22.17
CA LYS A 78 1.75 2.56 -22.80
C LYS A 78 0.58 2.06 -23.67
N ARG A 79 -0.69 2.28 -23.29
CA ARG A 79 -1.80 1.85 -24.16
C ARG A 79 -1.87 2.66 -25.44
N GLN A 80 -1.61 3.97 -25.39
CA GLN A 80 -1.65 4.79 -26.62
C GLN A 80 -0.57 4.36 -27.60
N ASP A 81 0.63 4.03 -27.12
CA ASP A 81 1.71 3.57 -27.99
C ASP A 81 1.48 2.16 -28.51
N ILE A 82 0.95 1.25 -27.69
CA ILE A 82 0.59 -0.12 -28.11
C ILE A 82 -0.58 -0.10 -29.10
N LEU A 83 -1.56 0.78 -28.93
CA LEU A 83 -2.70 0.88 -29.86
C LEU A 83 -2.27 1.45 -31.21
N LYS A 84 -1.37 2.44 -31.23
CA LYS A 84 -0.80 3.00 -32.47
C LYS A 84 0.07 1.98 -33.19
N SER A 85 0.92 1.24 -32.46
CA SER A 85 1.77 0.22 -33.08
C SER A 85 0.98 -1.00 -33.57
N LYS A 86 -0.17 -1.31 -32.97
CA LYS A 86 -1.04 -2.41 -33.42
C LYS A 86 -1.76 -2.09 -34.74
N GLN A 87 -1.92 -0.81 -35.09
CA GLN A 87 -2.47 -0.37 -36.38
C GLN A 87 -1.38 -0.21 -37.45
N ALA A 88 -0.14 0.09 -37.05
CA ALA A 88 1.00 0.17 -37.95
C ALA A 88 1.68 -1.20 -38.07
N SER A 89 1.18 -2.05 -38.98
CA SER A 89 1.88 -3.27 -39.36
C SER A 89 3.26 -2.91 -39.93
N LEU A 90 4.31 -3.62 -39.54
CA LEU A 90 5.70 -3.35 -39.99
C LEU A 90 5.84 -3.35 -41.52
N LEU A 91 4.94 -4.03 -42.23
CA LEU A 91 4.92 -4.11 -43.69
C LEU A 91 4.36 -2.84 -44.38
N SER A 92 3.66 -1.96 -43.65
CA SER A 92 3.07 -0.73 -44.20
C SER A 92 3.85 0.53 -43.79
N SER A 93 5.09 0.37 -43.32
CA SER A 93 5.88 1.47 -42.73
C SER A 93 6.72 2.26 -43.74
N ASP A 94 6.50 2.07 -45.04
CA ASP A 94 7.26 2.73 -46.12
C ASP A 94 7.21 4.28 -46.04
N LEU A 95 6.20 4.86 -45.36
CA LEU A 95 6.13 6.31 -45.12
C LEU A 95 7.05 6.82 -43.99
N PHE A 96 7.57 5.95 -43.13
CA PHE A 96 8.27 6.33 -41.89
C PHE A 96 9.76 5.94 -41.85
N ASP A 97 10.26 5.26 -42.87
CA ASP A 97 11.66 4.81 -42.97
C ASP A 97 12.55 5.76 -43.77
N MET A 98 12.05 6.96 -44.11
CA MET A 98 12.90 8.00 -44.69
C MET A 98 13.90 8.52 -43.63
N PRO A 99 15.22 8.47 -43.91
CA PRO A 99 16.27 8.60 -42.89
C PRO A 99 16.42 9.99 -42.24
N ASN A 100 15.63 10.99 -42.64
CA ASN A 100 15.78 12.38 -42.22
C ASN A 100 14.56 12.98 -41.52
N ILE A 101 13.56 12.18 -41.16
CA ILE A 101 12.33 12.68 -40.53
C ILE A 101 12.49 12.80 -39.00
N TYR A 102 12.29 14.00 -38.46
CA TYR A 102 12.36 14.21 -37.00
C TYR A 102 11.20 13.51 -36.27
N LYS A 103 11.54 12.72 -35.23
CA LYS A 103 10.57 11.99 -34.39
C LYS A 103 10.64 12.49 -32.94
N PRO A 104 9.65 13.25 -32.44
CA PRO A 104 9.67 13.78 -31.07
C PRO A 104 9.54 12.64 -30.05
N LYS A 105 10.49 12.57 -29.10
CA LYS A 105 10.57 11.48 -28.11
C LYS A 105 9.83 11.78 -26.79
N THR A 106 9.70 13.05 -26.41
CA THR A 106 9.04 13.46 -25.15
C THR A 106 7.68 14.10 -25.41
N ARG A 107 6.80 14.12 -24.40
CA ARG A 107 5.49 14.76 -24.50
C ARG A 107 5.59 16.26 -24.77
N ALA A 108 6.54 16.94 -24.11
CA ALA A 108 6.78 18.36 -24.31
C ALA A 108 7.26 18.64 -25.74
N THR A 109 8.22 17.87 -26.24
CA THR A 109 8.71 18.00 -27.63
C THR A 109 7.64 17.66 -28.67
N LYS A 110 6.70 16.76 -28.34
CA LYS A 110 5.58 16.44 -29.24
C LYS A 110 4.62 17.61 -29.36
N SER A 111 4.26 18.24 -28.24
CA SER A 111 3.37 19.42 -28.27
C SER A 111 4.00 20.61 -28.99
N THR A 112 5.32 20.83 -28.85
CA THR A 112 6.00 21.91 -29.57
C THR A 112 6.09 21.61 -31.07
N TYR A 113 6.33 20.35 -31.44
CA TYR A 113 6.35 19.93 -32.84
C TYR A 113 4.96 20.04 -33.51
N GLU A 114 3.87 19.73 -32.78
CA GLU A 114 2.51 19.95 -33.27
C GLU A 114 2.21 21.43 -33.50
N LEU A 115 2.66 22.31 -32.60
CA LEU A 115 2.51 23.75 -32.75
C LEU A 115 3.29 24.25 -33.98
N MET A 116 4.51 23.75 -34.17
CA MET A 116 5.33 24.07 -35.35
C MET A 116 4.64 23.65 -36.65
N LEU A 117 4.09 22.43 -36.71
CA LEU A 117 3.32 21.96 -37.86
C LEU A 117 2.09 22.84 -38.15
N ASN A 118 1.39 23.32 -37.12
CA ASN A 118 0.26 24.23 -37.29
C ASN A 118 0.69 25.59 -37.89
N ILE A 119 1.85 26.11 -37.49
CA ILE A 119 2.41 27.35 -38.07
C ILE A 119 2.74 27.13 -39.55
N VAL A 120 3.42 26.04 -39.86
CA VAL A 120 3.79 25.70 -41.25
C VAL A 120 2.53 25.52 -42.11
N GLN A 121 1.52 24.79 -41.62
CA GLN A 121 0.25 24.61 -42.32
C GLN A 121 -0.48 25.94 -42.54
N GLY A 122 -0.45 26.87 -41.57
CA GLY A 122 -1.00 28.22 -41.73
C GLY A 122 -0.29 29.03 -42.83
N SER A 123 1.01 28.80 -43.04
CA SER A 123 1.80 29.50 -44.07
C SER A 123 1.71 28.87 -45.47
N LEU A 124 1.64 27.53 -45.56
CA LEU A 124 1.74 26.77 -46.81
C LEU A 124 0.38 26.32 -47.37
N GLY A 125 -0.68 26.41 -46.55
CA GLY A 125 -2.04 26.01 -46.92
C GLY A 125 -2.28 24.51 -46.81
N ASP A 126 -3.27 24.01 -47.55
CA ASP A 126 -3.71 22.61 -47.50
C ASP A 126 -2.76 21.71 -48.31
N GLN A 127 -1.71 21.24 -47.65
CA GLN A 127 -0.68 20.37 -48.22
C GLN A 127 -0.72 18.97 -47.59
N PRO A 128 -0.32 17.92 -48.33
CA PRO A 128 -0.20 16.59 -47.78
C PRO A 128 0.83 16.57 -46.65
N ARG A 129 0.59 15.68 -45.67
CA ARG A 129 1.37 15.60 -44.42
C ARG A 129 2.88 15.42 -44.63
N GLU A 130 3.28 14.74 -45.69
CA GLU A 130 4.70 14.52 -46.02
C GLU A 130 5.44 15.84 -46.29
N ILE A 131 4.81 16.78 -47.01
CA ILE A 131 5.39 18.09 -47.34
C ILE A 131 5.46 18.97 -46.08
N LEU A 132 4.44 18.93 -45.23
CA LEU A 132 4.41 19.68 -43.98
C LEU A 132 5.52 19.21 -43.01
N VAL A 133 5.74 17.89 -42.94
CA VAL A 133 6.81 17.31 -42.13
C VAL A 133 8.18 17.69 -42.70
N ALA A 134 8.37 17.59 -44.01
CA ALA A 134 9.62 17.98 -44.66
C ALA A 134 9.96 19.48 -44.44
N ALA A 135 8.97 20.36 -44.56
CA ALA A 135 9.14 21.79 -44.31
C ALA A 135 9.43 22.09 -42.82
N ALA A 136 8.76 21.39 -41.89
CA ALA A 136 9.06 21.53 -40.47
C ALA A 136 10.49 21.05 -40.15
N ASP A 137 10.96 20.00 -40.81
CA ASP A 137 12.32 19.48 -40.63
C ASP A 137 13.38 20.41 -41.23
N GLU A 138 13.11 21.07 -42.37
CA GLU A 138 13.96 22.14 -42.91
C GLU A 138 14.12 23.29 -41.91
N VAL A 139 13.02 23.72 -41.28
CA VAL A 139 13.05 24.79 -40.26
C VAL A 139 13.76 24.35 -38.98
N LEU A 140 13.74 23.06 -38.63
CA LEU A 140 14.52 22.54 -37.48
C LEU A 140 16.02 22.41 -37.78
N ALA A 141 16.38 22.23 -39.06
CA ALA A 141 17.76 22.07 -39.51
C ALA A 141 18.45 23.41 -39.85
N ALA A 142 17.67 24.47 -40.08
CA ALA A 142 18.13 25.85 -40.27
C ALA A 142 18.55 26.52 -38.95
#